data_AF-A0A940KSP4-F1
#
_entry.id   AF-A0A940KSP4-F1
#
_cell.length_a   1.000
_cell.length_b   1.000
_cell.length_c   1.000
_cell.angle_alpha   90.00
_cell.angle_beta   90.00
_cell.angle_gamma   90.00
#
_symmetry.space_group_name_H-M   'P 1'
#
loop_
_entity.id
_entity.type
_entity.pdbx_description
1 polymer ?
#
loop_
_entity_poly.entity_id
_entity_poly.type
_entity_poly.pdbx_seq_one_letter_code
_entity_poly.pdbx_strand_id
1 'polypeptide(L)' 'IVSRGVNKLRNGKNAFIIITHYQRLLEYIVPDFVHVLYKGQIVKSGTKELALELEEKGYDWLKEDSKETEAAEILLPR' A
#
# COMPACT_ATOMS: atom_id res chain seq x y z
N ILE A 1 -8.75 14.62 -12.61
CA ILE A 1 -7.89 15.84 -12.61
C ILE A 1 -6.51 15.54 -12.01
N VAL A 2 -6.42 14.84 -10.86
CA VAL A 2 -5.14 14.50 -10.19
C VAL A 2 -4.24 13.56 -11.02
N SER A 3 -4.76 12.48 -11.59
CA SER A 3 -3.97 11.49 -12.35
C SER A 3 -3.21 12.07 -13.54
N ARG A 4 -3.83 12.98 -14.29
CA ARG A 4 -3.21 13.66 -15.44
C ARG A 4 -2.05 14.57 -15.02
N GLY A 5 -2.13 15.18 -13.83
CA GLY A 5 -1.05 15.99 -13.26
C GLY A 5 0.15 15.15 -12.84
N VAL A 6 -0.09 14.05 -12.13
CA VAL A 6 0.97 13.12 -11.71
C VAL A 6 1.71 12.55 -12.90
N ASN A 7 1.00 12.04 -13.92
CA ASN A 7 1.62 11.47 -15.11
C ASN A 7 2.45 12.48 -15.91
N LYS A 8 2.04 13.77 -15.94
CA LYS A 8 2.78 14.81 -16.66
C LYS A 8 4.06 15.24 -15.92
N LEU A 9 4.08 15.13 -14.60
CA LEU A 9 5.22 15.50 -13.77
C LEU A 9 6.17 14.32 -13.50
N ARG A 10 5.75 13.09 -13.77
CA ARG A 10 6.56 11.88 -13.59
C ARG A 10 7.82 11.93 -14.46
N ASN A 11 8.98 11.87 -13.82
CA ASN A 11 10.28 11.77 -14.48
C ASN A 11 11.22 10.86 -13.66
N GLY A 12 12.37 10.46 -14.21
CA GLY A 12 13.31 9.57 -13.52
C GLY A 12 14.07 10.19 -12.34
N LYS A 13 13.80 11.46 -11.99
CA LYS A 13 14.47 12.22 -10.93
C LYS A 13 13.53 12.58 -9.78
N ASN A 14 12.26 12.18 -9.83
CA ASN A 14 11.30 12.46 -8.77
C ASN A 14 10.52 11.21 -8.37
N ALA A 15 10.04 11.22 -7.12
CA ALA A 15 9.19 10.19 -6.56
C ALA A 15 7.85 10.81 -6.16
N PHE A 16 6.77 10.06 -6.35
CA PHE A 16 5.43 10.43 -5.92
C PHE A 16 4.94 9.40 -4.91
N ILE A 17 4.50 9.89 -3.76
CA ILE A 17 3.82 9.07 -2.77
C ILE A 17 2.34 9.46 -2.83
N ILE A 18 1.50 8.47 -3.12
CA ILE A 18 0.06 8.67 -3.23
C ILE A 18 -0.59 7.88 -2.11
N ILE A 19 -1.21 8.61 -1.18
CA ILE A 19 -1.95 8.02 -0.06
C ILE A 19 -3.43 8.03 -0.46
N THR A 20 -3.99 6.84 -0.67
CA THR A 20 -5.40 6.68 -1.04
C THR A 20 -5.99 5.48 -0.32
N HIS A 21 -7.22 5.62 0.14
CA HIS A 21 -8.07 4.50 0.56
C HIS A 21 -9.04 4.08 -0.57
N TYR A 22 -9.05 4.82 -1.69
CA TYR A 22 -9.83 4.51 -2.88
C TYR A 22 -8.98 3.75 -3.89
N GLN A 23 -9.40 2.53 -4.21
CA GLN A 23 -8.69 1.64 -5.15
C GLN A 23 -8.80 2.12 -6.61
N ARG A 24 -9.89 2.82 -6.97
CA ARG A 24 -10.13 3.34 -8.33
C ARG A 24 -9.02 4.24 -8.87
N LEU A 25 -8.19 4.82 -8.01
CA LEU A 25 -7.09 5.69 -8.44
C LEU A 25 -5.95 4.90 -9.12
N LEU A 26 -5.82 3.61 -8.77
CA LEU A 26 -4.80 2.70 -9.29
C LEU A 26 -5.08 2.28 -10.74
N GLU A 27 -6.32 2.41 -11.21
CA GLU A 27 -6.67 2.23 -12.63
C GLU A 27 -6.08 3.34 -13.52
N TYR A 28 -5.89 4.55 -12.98
CA TYR A 28 -5.43 5.71 -13.74
C TYR A 28 -3.94 6.02 -13.57
N ILE A 29 -3.34 5.53 -12.49
CA ILE A 29 -1.92 5.70 -12.17
C ILE A 29 -1.41 4.32 -11.80
N VAL A 30 -0.51 3.77 -12.62
CA VAL A 30 0.15 2.49 -12.32
C VAL A 30 1.31 2.78 -11.36
N PRO A 31 1.20 2.40 -10.06
CA PRO A 31 2.30 2.57 -9.14
C PRO A 31 3.38 1.52 -9.38
N ASP A 32 4.62 1.87 -9.06
CA ASP A 32 5.73 0.92 -9.06
C ASP A 32 5.69 0.07 -7.77
N PHE A 33 5.28 0.67 -6.66
CA PHE A 33 5.15 0.03 -5.36
C PHE A 33 3.82 0.40 -4.68
N VAL A 34 3.22 -0.57 -4.01
CA VAL A 34 2.00 -0.45 -3.21
C VAL A 34 2.34 -0.85 -1.79
N HIS A 35 2.04 0.02 -0.84
CA HIS A 35 2.21 -0.24 0.59
C HIS A 35 0.87 -0.14 1.30
N VAL A 36 0.55 -1.15 2.10
CA VAL A 36 -0.65 -1.20 2.94
C VAL A 36 -0.25 -0.77 4.34
N LEU A 37 -0.84 0.34 4.79
CA LEU A 37 -0.69 0.81 6.16
C LEU A 37 -1.85 0.33 7.03
N TYR A 38 -1.55 -0.30 8.16
CA TYR A 38 -2.52 -0.71 9.17
C TYR A 38 -1.95 -0.49 10.57
N LYS A 39 -2.76 0.05 11.50
CA LYS A 39 -2.33 0.44 12.86
C LYS A 39 -1.02 1.27 12.92
N GLY A 40 -0.73 2.09 11.91
CA GLY A 40 0.48 2.91 11.87
C GLY A 40 1.75 2.17 11.43
N GLN A 41 1.64 0.91 11.02
CA GLN A 41 2.74 0.12 10.46
C GLN A 41 2.42 -0.29 9.01
N ILE A 42 3.47 -0.51 8.22
CA ILE A 42 3.31 -1.10 6.88
C ILE A 42 3.21 -2.61 7.07
N VAL A 43 2.00 -3.15 6.94
CA VAL A 43 1.76 -4.59 7.12
C VAL A 43 2.06 -5.39 5.86
N LYS A 44 1.95 -4.76 4.69
CA LYS A 44 2.27 -5.43 3.43
C LYS A 44 2.79 -4.45 2.40
N SER A 45 3.73 -4.92 1.60
CA SER A 45 4.30 -4.21 0.47
C SER A 45 4.28 -5.11 -0.75
N GLY A 46 4.02 -4.54 -1.91
CA GLY A 46 3.98 -5.29 -3.16
C GLY A 46 3.98 -4.35 -4.34
N THR A 47 3.73 -4.91 -5.50
CA THR A 47 3.57 -4.18 -6.76
C THR A 47 2.07 -3.96 -7.02
N LYS A 48 1.69 -3.56 -8.24
CA LYS A 48 0.27 -3.33 -8.62
C LYS A 48 -0.63 -4.56 -8.39
N GLU A 49 -0.07 -5.76 -8.38
CA GLU A 49 -0.80 -7.03 -8.16
C GLU A 49 -1.41 -7.07 -6.75
N LEU A 50 -0.71 -6.52 -5.76
CA LEU A 50 -1.23 -6.40 -4.40
C LEU A 50 -2.50 -5.55 -4.37
N ALA A 51 -2.55 -4.51 -5.19
CA ALA A 51 -3.71 -3.65 -5.30
C ALA A 51 -4.94 -4.38 -5.89
N LEU A 52 -4.73 -5.26 -6.87
CA LEU A 52 -5.77 -6.11 -7.45
C LEU A 52 -6.27 -7.16 -6.44
N GLU A 53 -5.35 -7.80 -5.71
CA GLU A 53 -5.72 -8.76 -4.66
C GLU A 53 -6.57 -8.12 -3.54
N LEU A 54 -6.28 -6.85 -3.20
CA LEU A 54 -7.06 -6.09 -2.21
C LEU A 54 -8.46 -5.71 -2.69
N GLU A 55 -8.65 -5.60 -4.00
CA GLU A 55 -9.96 -5.37 -4.60
C GLU A 55 -10.79 -6.66 -4.57
N GLU A 56 -10.19 -7.79 -4.94
CA GLU A 56 -10.87 -9.09 -4.97
C GLU A 56 -11.18 -9.66 -3.58
N LYS A 57 -10.22 -9.58 -2.64
CA LYS A 57 -10.32 -10.20 -1.31
C LYS A 57 -10.71 -9.22 -0.20
N GLY A 58 -10.79 -7.93 -0.50
CA GLY A 58 -10.97 -6.88 0.51
C GLY A 58 -9.74 -6.71 1.42
N TYR A 59 -9.92 -6.02 2.54
CA TYR A 59 -8.84 -5.70 3.50
C TYR A 59 -8.74 -6.69 4.67
N ASP A 60 -9.63 -7.67 4.76
CA ASP A 60 -9.77 -8.48 5.98
C ASP A 60 -8.58 -9.42 6.21
N TRP A 61 -7.98 -9.93 5.15
CA TRP A 61 -6.82 -10.82 5.21
C TRP A 61 -5.53 -10.12 5.69
N LEU A 62 -5.45 -8.79 5.59
CA LEU A 62 -4.31 -8.02 6.09
C LEU A 62 -4.33 -7.85 7.62
N LYS A 63 -5.48 -8.07 8.27
CA LYS A 63 -5.60 -7.97 9.73
C LYS A 63 -4.90 -9.13 10.44
N GLU A 64 -4.70 -10.25 9.74
CA GLU A 64 -4.08 -11.45 10.31
C GLU A 64 -2.56 -11.30 10.45
N ASP A 65 -1.87 -10.74 9.45
CA ASP A 65 -0.41 -10.48 9.50
C ASP A 65 -0.01 -9.52 10.63
N SER A 66 -0.88 -8.56 10.98
CA SER A 66 -0.63 -7.65 12.11
C SER A 66 -0.63 -8.34 13.48
N LYS A 67 -1.20 -9.54 13.62
CA LYS A 67 -1.14 -10.30 14.89
C LYS A 67 0.23 -10.94 15.12
N GLU A 68 0.94 -11.31 14.06
CA GLU A 68 2.29 -11.89 14.15
C GLU A 68 3.34 -10.86 14.56
N THR A 69 3.18 -9.60 14.14
CA THR A 69 4.09 -8.51 14.54
C THR A 69 3.89 -8.13 16.02
N GLU A 70 2.65 -8.10 16.52
CA GLU A 70 2.34 -7.90 17.94
C GLU A 70 2.87 -9.07 18.82
N ALA A 71 2.87 -10.30 18.32
CA ALA A 71 3.40 -11.46 19.04
C ALA A 71 4.94 -11.46 19.15
N ALA A 72 5.64 -11.00 18.12
CA ALA A 72 7.10 -10.90 18.12
C ALA A 72 7.62 -9.81 19.08
N GLU A 73 6.86 -8.70 19.23
CA GLU A 73 7.22 -7.59 20.13
C GLU A 73 7.06 -7.98 21.62
N ILE A 74 6.15 -8.91 21.94
CA ILE A 74 5.97 -9.44 23.31
C ILE A 74 7.09 -10.42 23.70
N LEU A 75 7.76 -11.06 22.73
CA LEU A 75 8.78 -12.08 22.98
C LEU A 75 10.22 -11.57 23.07
N LEU A 76 10.48 -10.29 22.76
CA LEU A 76 11.78 -9.65 22.95
C LEU A 76 11.70 -8.53 24.00
N PRO A 77 11.85 -8.84 25.31
CA PRO A 77 12.24 -7.81 26.26
C PRO A 77 13.65 -7.31 25.89
N ARG A 78 13.78 -5.98 25.84
CA ARG A 78 15.01 -5.22 25.51
C ARG A 78 16.31 -5.79 26.05
#